data_AF-A0A9P6NSL0-F1
#
_entry.id   AF-A0A9P6NSL0-F1
#
_cell.length_a   1.000
_cell.length_b   1.000
_cell.length_c   1.000
_cell.angle_alpha   90.00
_cell.angle_beta   90.00
_cell.angle_gamma   90.00
#
_symmetry.space_group_name_H-M   'P 1'
#
loop_
_entity.id
_entity.type
_entity.pdbx_description
1 polymer ?
#
loop_
_entity_poly.entity_id
_entity_poly.type
_entity_poly.pdbx_seq_one_letter_code
_entity_poly.pdbx_strand_id
1 'polypeptide(L)'
;MHAPTQSLAKESYAAKAAKAAKADKKPIPRKQTKARAPTVDTMKRILSEPTGPSSYKFVYLPCRHHLRHSAVRKLLTTVKVPQSRVIDVQFPAKGTVALLVHSEYHQELTENLESHGISTKKEFNPFAADIIGDQQHANKTVAEREQLSRKIFTERQVRTCLRLPQHLGNSIMRFFTAATSVYKLPDNTFAQYLEK
;
A
#
# COMPACT_ATOMS: atom_id res chain seq x y z
N MET A 1 -6.84 -64.93 -51.71
CA MET A 1 -6.55 -64.59 -50.31
C MET A 1 -6.56 -63.07 -50.19
N HIS A 2 -7.63 -62.47 -49.66
CA HIS A 2 -7.63 -61.05 -49.29
C HIS A 2 -8.43 -60.89 -48.00
N ALA A 3 -7.70 -60.54 -46.93
CA ALA A 3 -8.25 -60.18 -45.64
C ALA A 3 -8.61 -58.68 -45.64
N PRO A 4 -9.73 -58.26 -45.03
CA PRO A 4 -10.03 -56.86 -44.83
C PRO A 4 -9.30 -56.31 -43.60
N THR A 5 -8.60 -55.19 -43.81
CA THR A 5 -7.93 -54.37 -42.79
C THR A 5 -8.96 -53.70 -41.89
N GLN A 6 -9.03 -54.10 -40.62
CA GLN A 6 -9.78 -53.35 -39.60
C GLN A 6 -8.96 -52.15 -39.10
N SER A 7 -9.54 -50.96 -39.25
CA SER A 7 -9.04 -49.69 -38.75
C SER A 7 -9.35 -49.54 -37.25
N LEU A 8 -8.31 -49.44 -36.43
CA LEU A 8 -8.43 -49.10 -35.00
C LEU A 8 -8.63 -47.58 -34.85
N ALA A 9 -9.87 -47.17 -34.56
CA ALA A 9 -10.19 -45.80 -34.19
C ALA A 9 -9.50 -45.42 -32.87
N LYS A 10 -8.54 -44.48 -32.93
CA LYS A 10 -7.91 -43.87 -31.76
C LYS A 10 -8.87 -42.86 -31.14
N GLU A 11 -9.27 -43.08 -29.90
CA GLU A 11 -10.10 -42.14 -29.12
C GLU A 11 -9.47 -40.72 -29.11
N SER A 12 -10.30 -39.72 -29.42
CA SER A 12 -9.91 -38.32 -29.47
C SER A 12 -9.52 -37.78 -28.09
N TYR A 13 -8.51 -36.90 -28.08
CA TYR A 13 -7.98 -36.18 -26.92
C TYR A 13 -9.07 -35.47 -26.09
N ALA A 14 -10.21 -35.13 -26.71
CA ALA A 14 -11.37 -34.53 -26.05
C ALA A 14 -12.03 -35.47 -25.01
N ALA A 15 -12.03 -36.79 -25.25
CA ALA A 15 -12.63 -37.77 -24.33
C ALA A 15 -11.80 -37.95 -23.04
N LYS A 16 -10.48 -37.79 -23.12
CA LYS A 16 -9.59 -37.79 -21.94
C LYS A 16 -9.77 -36.54 -21.09
N ALA A 17 -10.00 -35.38 -21.70
CA ALA A 17 -10.23 -34.13 -20.97
C ALA A 17 -11.55 -34.13 -20.18
N ALA A 18 -12.60 -34.77 -20.71
CA ALA A 18 -13.90 -34.85 -20.05
C ALA A 18 -13.90 -35.77 -18.80
N LYS A 19 -13.07 -36.83 -18.78
CA LYS A 19 -12.95 -37.72 -17.60
C LYS A 19 -12.15 -37.07 -16.45
N ALA A 20 -11.26 -36.12 -16.72
CA ALA A 20 -10.53 -35.39 -15.69
C ALA A 20 -11.40 -34.33 -14.96
N ALA A 21 -12.55 -33.96 -15.53
CA ALA A 21 -13.44 -32.93 -14.98
C ALA A 21 -14.41 -33.44 -13.89
N LYS A 22 -14.49 -34.76 -13.66
CA LYS A 22 -15.40 -35.38 -12.67
C LYS A 22 -14.68 -36.04 -11.49
N ALA A 23 -13.53 -35.53 -11.09
CA ALA A 23 -12.94 -35.90 -9.79
C ALA A 23 -13.52 -34.97 -8.71
N ASP A 24 -14.24 -35.57 -7.75
CA ASP A 24 -14.75 -34.92 -6.54
C ASP A 24 -13.70 -33.99 -5.91
N LYS A 25 -13.93 -32.67 -6.02
CA LYS A 25 -13.13 -31.67 -5.30
C LYS A 25 -13.56 -31.70 -3.84
N LYS A 26 -12.95 -32.59 -3.03
CA LYS A 26 -13.02 -32.47 -1.57
C LYS A 26 -12.59 -31.05 -1.17
N PRO A 27 -13.33 -30.35 -0.30
CA PRO A 27 -13.00 -29.00 0.07
C PRO A 27 -11.64 -29.01 0.78
N ILE A 28 -10.67 -28.33 0.20
CA ILE A 28 -9.35 -28.12 0.81
C ILE A 28 -9.60 -27.38 2.14
N PRO A 29 -9.23 -27.94 3.30
CA PRO A 29 -9.41 -27.25 4.57
C PRO A 29 -8.57 -25.99 4.54
N ARG A 30 -9.26 -24.83 4.57
CA ARG A 30 -8.64 -23.52 4.67
C ARG A 30 -7.90 -23.49 6.01
N LYS A 31 -6.57 -23.66 5.99
CA LYS A 31 -5.73 -23.54 7.20
C LYS A 31 -5.96 -22.16 7.80
N GLN A 32 -6.80 -22.09 8.83
CA GLN A 32 -6.96 -20.89 9.63
C GLN A 32 -5.66 -20.69 10.40
N THR A 33 -4.84 -19.75 9.96
CA THR A 33 -3.69 -19.30 10.75
C THR A 33 -4.24 -18.67 12.02
N LYS A 34 -4.04 -19.33 13.17
CA LYS A 34 -4.43 -18.81 14.48
C LYS A 34 -3.75 -17.45 14.67
N ALA A 35 -4.54 -16.40 14.91
CA ALA A 35 -3.99 -15.08 15.23
C ALA A 35 -3.17 -15.18 16.52
N ARG A 36 -1.96 -14.62 16.51
CA ARG A 36 -1.10 -14.58 17.70
C ARG A 36 -1.72 -13.65 18.73
N ALA A 37 -1.76 -14.06 20.00
CA ALA A 37 -2.24 -13.20 21.08
C ALA A 37 -1.43 -11.89 21.14
N PRO A 38 -2.07 -10.74 21.43
CA PRO A 38 -1.37 -9.46 21.55
C PRO A 38 -0.39 -9.50 22.72
N THR A 39 0.77 -8.87 22.55
CA THR A 39 1.78 -8.73 23.62
C THR A 39 1.30 -7.75 24.69
N VAL A 40 1.88 -7.81 25.89
CA VAL A 40 1.58 -6.89 26.99
C VAL A 40 1.78 -5.43 26.56
N ASP A 41 2.84 -5.12 25.82
CA ASP A 41 3.09 -3.77 25.30
C ASP A 41 2.01 -3.33 24.29
N THR A 42 1.52 -4.26 23.46
CA THR A 42 0.40 -4.00 22.56
C THR A 42 -0.87 -3.67 23.35
N MET A 43 -1.16 -4.42 24.41
CA MET A 43 -2.30 -4.16 25.28
C MET A 43 -2.21 -2.81 25.97
N LYS A 44 -1.04 -2.50 26.57
CA LYS A 44 -0.78 -1.20 27.20
C LYS A 44 -1.09 -0.07 26.23
N ARG A 45 -0.57 -0.12 25.00
CA ARG A 45 -0.79 0.93 24.00
C ARG A 45 -2.26 1.06 23.59
N ILE A 46 -2.96 -0.05 23.36
CA ILE A 46 -4.38 -0.03 22.96
C ILE A 46 -5.27 0.56 24.07
N LEU A 47 -4.94 0.28 25.33
CA LEU A 47 -5.72 0.69 26.49
C LEU A 47 -5.19 1.99 27.14
N SER A 48 -4.17 2.62 26.55
CA SER A 48 -3.64 3.91 27.02
C SER A 48 -4.53 5.06 26.55
N GLU A 49 -4.54 6.15 27.30
CA GLU A 49 -5.17 7.38 26.85
C GLU A 49 -4.49 7.91 25.57
N PRO A 50 -5.27 8.41 24.59
CA PRO A 50 -4.69 9.03 23.40
C PRO A 50 -3.82 10.22 23.80
N THR A 51 -2.58 10.29 23.29
CA THR A 51 -1.62 11.37 23.59
C THR A 51 -1.96 12.71 22.92
N GLY A 52 -3.21 12.89 22.46
CA GLY A 52 -3.70 14.09 21.77
C GLY A 52 -4.40 13.78 20.44
N PRO A 53 -4.58 14.79 19.57
CA PRO A 53 -5.15 14.59 18.25
C PRO A 53 -4.34 13.58 17.44
N SER A 54 -5.02 12.72 16.68
CA SER A 54 -4.32 11.77 15.80
C SER A 54 -3.42 12.51 14.82
N SER A 55 -2.14 12.14 14.82
CA SER A 55 -1.16 12.66 13.88
C SER A 55 -0.56 11.53 13.04
N TYR A 56 -0.15 11.87 11.83
CA TYR A 56 0.27 10.91 10.82
C TYR A 56 1.60 11.33 10.20
N LYS A 57 2.43 10.34 9.86
CA LYS A 57 3.72 10.57 9.21
C LYS A 57 3.94 9.59 8.07
N PHE A 58 4.73 10.01 7.10
CA PHE A 58 5.24 9.15 6.04
C PHE A 58 6.63 8.64 6.40
N VAL A 59 6.84 7.34 6.19
CA VAL A 59 8.18 6.75 6.12
C VAL A 59 8.48 6.46 4.66
N TYR A 60 9.52 7.09 4.12
CA TYR A 60 9.93 6.94 2.73
C TYR A 60 11.05 5.91 2.61
N LEU A 61 10.87 4.93 1.73
CA LEU A 61 11.82 3.84 1.49
C LEU A 61 12.34 3.91 0.05
N PRO A 62 13.65 3.64 -0.18
CA PRO A 62 14.16 3.44 -1.52
C PRO A 62 13.53 2.18 -2.13
N CYS A 63 13.24 2.23 -3.43
CA CYS A 63 12.69 1.10 -4.16
C CYS A 63 13.40 0.99 -5.52
N ARG A 64 13.95 -0.17 -5.85
CA ARG A 64 14.74 -0.31 -7.09
C ARG A 64 13.87 -0.33 -8.35
N HIS A 65 12.67 -0.87 -8.26
CA HIS A 65 11.72 -1.00 -9.35
C HIS A 65 10.30 -0.85 -8.81
N HIS A 66 9.33 -0.57 -9.68
CA HIS A 66 7.94 -0.45 -9.25
C HIS A 66 7.42 -1.79 -8.71
N LEU A 67 6.85 -1.77 -7.51
CA LEU A 67 6.25 -2.92 -6.86
C LEU A 67 4.73 -2.77 -6.81
N ARG A 68 4.00 -3.88 -6.92
CA ARG A 68 2.57 -3.88 -6.60
C ARG A 68 2.37 -3.65 -5.10
N HIS A 69 1.27 -2.98 -4.72
CA HIS A 69 0.94 -2.76 -3.30
C HIS A 69 0.96 -4.05 -2.47
N SER A 70 0.44 -5.16 -3.01
CA SER A 70 0.43 -6.46 -2.34
C SER A 70 1.85 -7.02 -2.13
N ALA A 71 2.78 -6.74 -3.04
CA ALA A 71 4.18 -7.14 -2.90
C ALA A 71 4.86 -6.36 -1.78
N VAL A 72 4.67 -5.03 -1.73
CA VAL A 72 5.20 -4.19 -0.64
C VAL A 72 4.68 -4.68 0.71
N ARG A 73 3.36 -4.94 0.83
CA ARG A 73 2.79 -5.48 2.06
C ARG A 73 3.43 -6.82 2.44
N LYS A 74 3.64 -7.75 1.51
CA LYS A 74 4.33 -9.02 1.80
C LYS A 74 5.76 -8.81 2.33
N LEU A 75 6.53 -7.91 1.71
CA LEU A 75 7.90 -7.58 2.15
C LEU A 75 7.92 -7.01 3.57
N LEU A 76 6.98 -6.13 3.90
CA LEU A 76 6.85 -5.58 5.25
C LEU A 76 6.58 -6.67 6.30
N THR A 77 5.77 -7.69 5.97
CA THR A 77 5.55 -8.82 6.87
C THR A 77 6.83 -9.64 7.09
N THR A 78 7.71 -9.77 6.08
CA THR A 78 9.00 -10.46 6.23
C THR A 78 9.89 -9.79 7.27
N VAL A 79 9.89 -8.46 7.34
CA VAL A 79 10.61 -7.67 8.35
C VAL A 79 9.77 -7.39 9.61
N LYS A 80 8.78 -8.25 9.87
CA LYS A 80 7.92 -8.23 11.07
C LYS A 80 7.15 -6.92 11.29
N VAL A 81 6.93 -6.12 10.25
CA VAL A 81 6.08 -4.93 10.33
C VAL A 81 4.60 -5.36 10.29
N PRO A 82 3.79 -5.03 11.31
CA PRO A 82 2.37 -5.37 11.33
C PRO A 82 1.60 -4.61 10.25
N GLN A 83 0.86 -5.34 9.41
CA GLN A 83 0.08 -4.75 8.32
C GLN A 83 -1.00 -3.76 8.78
N SER A 84 -1.56 -3.99 9.98
CA SER A 84 -2.59 -3.14 10.59
C SER A 84 -2.06 -1.77 11.03
N ARG A 85 -0.75 -1.63 11.21
CA ARG A 85 -0.11 -0.36 11.59
C ARG A 85 0.26 0.50 10.40
N VAL A 86 0.26 -0.08 9.20
CA VAL A 86 0.49 0.61 7.92
C VAL A 86 -0.85 0.98 7.30
N ILE A 87 -1.20 2.25 7.43
CA ILE A 87 -2.49 2.82 6.98
C ILE A 87 -2.58 2.71 5.47
N ASP A 88 -1.57 3.19 4.76
CA ASP A 88 -1.52 3.15 3.31
C ASP A 88 -0.10 2.98 2.79
N VAL A 89 0.01 2.43 1.59
CA VAL A 89 1.27 2.31 0.84
C VAL A 89 1.11 3.14 -0.41
N GLN A 90 2.01 4.08 -0.66
CA GLN A 90 1.98 4.97 -1.80
C GLN A 90 3.30 4.91 -2.58
N PHE A 91 3.26 5.31 -3.85
CA PHE A 91 4.42 5.40 -4.73
C PHE A 91 4.57 6.85 -5.19
N PRO A 92 5.14 7.73 -4.34
CA PRO A 92 5.10 9.17 -4.61
C PRO A 92 5.96 9.57 -5.82
N ALA A 93 7.07 8.87 -6.03
CA ALA A 93 8.05 9.12 -7.09
C ALA A 93 8.68 7.80 -7.56
N LYS A 94 9.37 7.84 -8.70
CA LYS A 94 10.15 6.70 -9.20
C LYS A 94 11.19 6.30 -8.16
N GLY A 95 11.15 5.04 -7.78
CA GLY A 95 12.08 4.47 -6.82
C GLY A 95 11.90 4.93 -5.36
N THR A 96 10.70 5.39 -5.02
CA THR A 96 10.30 5.68 -3.63
C THR A 96 8.99 4.97 -3.32
N VAL A 97 8.96 4.27 -2.19
CA VAL A 97 7.73 3.79 -1.54
C VAL A 97 7.49 4.68 -0.32
N ALA A 98 6.25 5.10 -0.10
CA ALA A 98 5.87 5.84 1.09
C ALA A 98 4.87 5.01 1.91
N LEU A 99 5.14 4.89 3.21
CA LEU A 99 4.27 4.22 4.16
C LEU A 99 3.61 5.28 5.03
N LEU A 100 2.28 5.37 4.99
CA LEU A 100 1.52 6.22 5.89
C LEU A 100 1.28 5.47 7.20
N VAL A 101 1.67 6.07 8.32
CA VAL A 101 1.52 5.50 9.67
C VAL A 101 1.09 6.55 10.68
N HIS A 102 0.59 6.12 11.83
CA HIS A 102 0.43 6.99 12.99
C HIS A 102 1.80 7.48 13.49
N SER A 103 1.89 8.74 13.93
CA SER A 103 3.16 9.32 14.41
C SER A 103 3.80 8.52 15.55
N GLU A 104 3.00 7.97 16.47
CA GLU A 104 3.48 7.13 17.57
C GLU A 104 4.19 5.85 17.09
N TYR A 105 3.86 5.36 15.89
CA TYR A 105 4.50 4.20 15.29
C TYR A 105 5.72 4.55 14.46
N HIS A 106 5.91 5.82 14.11
CA HIS A 106 6.94 6.23 13.15
C HIS A 106 8.35 5.84 13.60
N GLN A 107 8.67 6.11 14.88
CA GLN A 107 9.98 5.79 15.43
C GLN A 107 10.21 4.27 15.50
N GLU A 108 9.27 3.54 16.10
CA GLU A 108 9.30 2.06 16.19
C GLU A 108 9.48 1.41 14.80
N LEU A 109 8.75 1.91 13.78
CA LEU A 109 8.89 1.42 12.41
C LEU A 109 10.27 1.72 11.83
N THR A 110 10.79 2.94 12.02
CA THR A 110 12.08 3.35 11.49
C THR A 110 13.21 2.53 12.09
N GLU A 111 13.22 2.37 13.41
CA GLU A 111 14.21 1.54 14.13
C GLU A 111 14.14 0.07 13.70
N ASN A 112 12.93 -0.48 13.56
CA ASN A 112 12.77 -1.85 13.08
C ASN A 112 13.32 -2.03 11.65
N LEU A 113 13.06 -1.09 10.74
CA LEU A 113 13.60 -1.14 9.38
C LEU A 113 15.12 -1.01 9.37
N GLU A 114 15.67 -0.07 10.13
CA GLU A 114 17.12 0.15 10.24
C GLU A 114 17.82 -1.09 10.83
N SER A 115 17.21 -1.76 11.82
CA SER A 115 17.73 -3.02 12.38
C SER A 115 17.81 -4.18 11.36
N HIS A 116 17.03 -4.12 10.29
CA HIS A 116 17.08 -5.06 9.16
C HIS A 116 17.94 -4.56 8.00
N GLY A 117 18.71 -3.48 8.20
CA GLY A 117 19.57 -2.88 7.17
C GLY A 117 18.81 -2.11 6.09
N ILE A 118 17.54 -1.78 6.31
CA ILE A 118 16.73 -1.02 5.37
C ILE A 118 16.81 0.47 5.72
N SER A 119 17.46 1.25 4.86
CA SER A 119 17.56 2.70 5.04
C SER A 119 16.25 3.42 4.70
N THR A 120 15.98 4.50 5.44
CA THR A 120 14.85 5.41 5.19
C THR A 120 15.34 6.70 4.51
N LYS A 121 14.53 7.27 3.61
CA LYS A 121 14.80 8.57 2.96
C LYS A 121 14.30 9.70 3.84
N LYS A 122 15.17 10.21 4.73
CA LYS A 122 14.83 11.28 5.70
C LYS A 122 14.54 12.63 5.04
N GLU A 123 15.24 12.96 3.95
CA GLU A 123 15.15 14.24 3.23
C GLU A 123 14.15 14.23 2.06
N PHE A 124 13.30 13.21 1.93
CA PHE A 124 12.38 13.16 0.79
C PHE A 124 11.25 14.19 0.93
N ASN A 125 11.16 15.09 -0.04
CA ASN A 125 10.09 16.08 -0.12
C ASN A 125 9.10 15.74 -1.26
N PRO A 126 7.85 15.34 -0.97
CA PRO A 126 6.84 15.05 -2.00
C PRO A 126 6.41 16.27 -2.82
N PHE A 127 6.76 17.49 -2.39
CA PHE A 127 6.48 18.73 -3.10
C PHE A 127 7.65 19.23 -3.94
N ALA A 128 8.80 18.56 -3.91
CA ALA A 128 9.94 18.97 -4.71
C ALA A 128 9.66 18.84 -6.21
N ALA A 129 10.29 19.69 -7.01
CA ALA A 129 10.10 19.70 -8.45
C ALA A 129 10.58 18.40 -9.12
N ASP A 130 11.63 17.77 -8.58
CA ASP A 130 12.27 16.54 -9.08
C ASP A 130 11.38 15.30 -9.02
N ILE A 131 10.32 15.35 -8.21
CA ILE A 131 9.26 14.34 -8.15
C ILE A 131 8.57 14.20 -9.52
N ILE A 132 8.47 15.30 -10.27
CA ILE A 132 7.94 15.33 -11.64
C ILE A 132 9.06 14.93 -12.61
N GLY A 133 9.10 13.65 -12.97
CA GLY A 133 10.11 13.08 -13.87
C GLY A 133 9.66 12.85 -15.32
N ASP A 134 8.41 13.17 -15.66
CA ASP A 134 7.88 12.91 -17.01
C ASP A 134 8.42 13.91 -18.03
N GLN A 135 8.86 13.42 -19.20
CA GLN A 135 9.41 14.26 -20.28
C GLN A 135 8.43 15.33 -20.77
N GLN A 136 7.12 15.05 -20.72
CA GLN A 136 6.07 16.03 -21.03
C GLN A 136 6.06 17.28 -20.13
N HIS A 137 6.80 17.26 -19.02
CA HIS A 137 6.93 18.37 -18.09
C HIS A 137 8.37 18.90 -18.01
N ALA A 138 9.26 18.46 -18.91
CA ALA A 138 10.66 18.88 -18.94
C ALA A 138 10.80 20.40 -19.17
N ASN A 139 9.90 20.99 -19.96
CA ASN A 139 9.90 22.42 -20.27
C ASN A 139 9.23 23.29 -19.20
N LYS A 140 8.63 22.70 -18.17
CA LYS A 140 8.01 23.47 -17.08
C LYS A 140 9.08 24.02 -16.15
N THR A 141 8.83 25.23 -15.65
CA THR A 141 9.65 25.84 -14.61
C THR A 141 9.63 25.00 -13.32
N VAL A 142 10.59 25.24 -12.44
CA VAL A 142 10.66 24.60 -11.12
C VAL A 142 9.37 24.84 -10.33
N ALA A 143 8.89 26.08 -10.29
CA ALA A 143 7.66 26.45 -9.57
C ALA A 143 6.41 25.72 -10.10
N GLU A 144 6.25 25.62 -11.43
CA GLU A 144 5.13 24.88 -12.03
C GLU A 144 5.19 23.38 -11.69
N ARG A 145 6.38 22.80 -11.62
CA ARG A 145 6.58 21.40 -11.23
C ARG A 145 6.28 21.17 -9.76
N GLU A 146 6.65 22.10 -8.88
CA GLU A 146 6.30 22.04 -7.45
C GLU A 146 4.79 22.18 -7.23
N GLN A 147 4.12 23.05 -8.00
CA GLN A 147 2.67 23.16 -7.95
C GLN A 147 2.00 21.86 -8.41
N LEU A 148 2.55 21.23 -9.45
CA LEU A 148 2.05 19.96 -9.95
C LEU A 148 2.27 18.81 -8.95
N SER A 149 3.44 18.72 -8.31
CA SER A 149 3.74 17.70 -7.31
C SER A 149 2.82 17.85 -6.09
N ARG A 150 2.56 19.08 -5.63
CA ARG A 150 1.54 19.39 -4.61
C ARG A 150 0.16 18.91 -5.01
N LYS A 151 -0.29 19.23 -6.24
CA LYS A 151 -1.60 18.77 -6.75
C LYS A 151 -1.71 17.25 -6.74
N ILE A 152 -0.69 16.56 -7.26
CA ILE A 152 -0.65 15.08 -7.29
C ILE A 152 -0.67 14.50 -5.87
N PHE A 153 0.09 15.09 -4.94
CA PHE A 153 0.08 14.68 -3.54
C PHE A 153 -1.31 14.83 -2.92
N THR A 154 -1.96 15.98 -3.11
CA THR A 154 -3.32 16.25 -2.62
C THR A 154 -4.31 15.23 -3.17
N GLU A 155 -4.31 14.99 -4.49
CA GLU A 155 -5.19 13.99 -5.11
C GLU A 155 -4.96 12.58 -4.56
N ARG A 156 -3.71 12.21 -4.29
CA ARG A 156 -3.38 10.93 -3.65
C ARG A 156 -3.94 10.85 -2.23
N GLN A 157 -3.79 11.91 -1.41
CA GLN A 157 -4.35 11.90 -0.05
C GLN A 157 -5.87 11.77 -0.06
N VAL A 158 -6.56 12.49 -0.96
CA VAL A 158 -8.02 12.37 -1.13
C VAL A 158 -8.39 10.94 -1.53
N ARG A 159 -7.75 10.36 -2.54
CA ARG A 159 -8.00 8.98 -2.97
C ARG A 159 -7.71 7.95 -1.89
N THR A 160 -6.70 8.19 -1.04
CA THR A 160 -6.41 7.32 0.10
C THR A 160 -7.52 7.41 1.14
N CYS A 161 -7.94 8.62 1.51
CA CYS A 161 -9.01 8.79 2.51
C CYS A 161 -10.34 8.17 2.05
N LEU A 162 -10.70 8.30 0.76
CA LEU A 162 -11.92 7.70 0.19
C LEU A 162 -11.92 6.16 0.22
N ARG A 163 -10.75 5.51 0.26
CA ARG A 163 -10.64 4.04 0.35
C ARG A 163 -10.62 3.53 1.79
N LEU A 164 -10.41 4.41 2.76
CA LEU A 164 -10.30 4.05 4.17
C LEU A 164 -11.68 4.11 4.85
N PRO A 165 -11.86 3.45 6.00
CA PRO A 165 -13.04 3.65 6.82
C PRO A 165 -13.24 5.15 7.11
N GLN A 166 -14.49 5.62 7.04
CA GLN A 166 -14.83 7.05 7.07
C GLN A 166 -14.18 7.80 8.25
N HIS A 167 -14.23 7.24 9.45
CA HIS A 167 -13.63 7.86 10.64
C HIS A 167 -12.11 8.06 10.49
N LEU A 168 -11.40 7.10 9.89
CA LEU A 168 -9.96 7.16 9.67
C LEU A 168 -9.62 8.14 8.55
N GLY A 169 -10.35 8.09 7.43
CA GLY A 169 -10.20 9.06 6.34
C GLY A 169 -10.42 10.50 6.82
N ASN A 170 -11.47 10.74 7.61
CA ASN A 170 -11.75 12.04 8.20
C ASN A 170 -10.63 12.51 9.12
N SER A 171 -10.10 11.63 9.98
CA SER A 171 -9.00 11.96 10.89
C SER A 171 -7.73 12.36 10.13
N ILE A 172 -7.37 11.59 9.10
CA ILE A 172 -6.20 11.85 8.25
C ILE A 172 -6.36 13.17 7.50
N MET A 173 -7.53 13.40 6.90
CA MET A 173 -7.76 14.62 6.12
C MET A 173 -7.72 15.86 7.02
N ARG A 174 -8.34 15.81 8.20
CA ARG A 174 -8.26 16.90 9.20
C ARG A 174 -6.82 17.20 9.60
N PHE A 175 -6.01 16.15 9.84
CA PHE A 175 -4.59 16.32 10.15
C PHE A 175 -3.85 17.02 9.02
N PHE A 176 -4.03 16.60 7.77
CA PHE A 176 -3.32 17.18 6.64
C PHE A 176 -3.81 18.57 6.23
N THR A 177 -5.03 18.98 6.58
CA THR A 177 -5.48 20.37 6.41
C THR A 177 -5.11 21.28 7.59
N ALA A 178 -4.70 20.73 8.73
CA ALA A 178 -4.28 21.52 9.88
C ALA A 178 -2.96 22.26 9.61
N ALA A 179 -2.81 23.45 10.20
CA ALA A 179 -1.60 24.27 10.05
C ALA A 179 -0.32 23.60 10.59
N THR A 180 -0.46 22.59 11.44
CA THR A 180 0.63 21.85 12.06
C THR A 180 1.22 20.77 11.15
N SER A 181 0.57 20.43 10.04
CA SER A 181 1.08 19.40 9.13
C SER A 181 2.21 19.94 8.26
N VAL A 182 3.34 19.22 8.24
CA VAL A 182 4.48 19.52 7.36
C VAL A 182 4.07 19.52 5.89
N TYR A 183 3.15 18.63 5.51
CA TYR A 183 2.62 18.52 4.15
C TYR A 183 1.17 19.00 4.10
N LYS A 184 0.98 20.30 4.41
CA LYS A 184 -0.33 20.94 4.45
C LYS A 184 -1.03 20.86 3.09
N LEU A 185 -2.26 20.37 3.10
CA LEU A 185 -3.18 20.38 1.96
C LEU A 185 -3.92 21.73 1.89
N PRO A 186 -4.43 22.12 0.71
CA PRO A 186 -5.28 23.31 0.58
C PRO A 186 -6.47 23.26 1.55
N ASP A 187 -6.83 24.40 2.16
CA ASP A 187 -7.81 24.46 3.26
C ASP A 187 -9.21 23.94 2.86
N ASN A 188 -9.59 24.12 1.59
CA ASN A 188 -10.86 23.63 1.04
C ASN A 188 -10.87 22.12 0.73
N THR A 189 -9.72 21.43 0.83
CA THR A 189 -9.61 20.01 0.46
C THR A 189 -10.49 19.13 1.35
N PHE A 190 -10.58 19.43 2.65
CA PHE A 190 -11.40 18.63 3.56
C PHE A 190 -12.89 18.76 3.24
N ALA A 191 -13.37 19.98 2.96
CA ALA A 191 -14.76 20.20 2.55
C ALA A 191 -15.10 19.44 1.27
N GLN A 192 -14.26 19.57 0.23
CA GLN A 192 -14.41 18.84 -1.04
C GLN A 192 -14.34 17.32 -0.89
N TYR A 193 -13.63 16.83 0.12
CA TYR A 193 -13.55 15.41 0.44
C TYR A 193 -14.83 14.90 1.11
N LEU A 194 -15.47 15.69 1.97
CA LEU A 194 -16.72 15.31 2.64
C LEU A 194 -17.94 15.27 1.69
N GLU A 195 -17.87 15.98 0.56
CA GLU A 195 -18.92 16.01 -0.47
C GLU A 195 -18.93 14.79 -1.40
N LYS A 196 -17.96 13.88 -1.27
CA LYS A 196 -17.77 12.71 -2.16
C LYS A 196 -18.13 11.39 -1.49
#